data_AF-A0A3B9LSN9-F1
#
_entry.id   AF-A0A3B9LSN9-F1
#
_cell.length_a   1.000
_cell.length_b   1.000
_cell.length_c   1.000
_cell.angle_alpha   90.00
_cell.angle_beta   90.00
_cell.angle_gamma   90.00
#
_symmetry.space_group_name_H-M   'P 1'
#
loop_
_entity.id
_entity.type
_entity.pdbx_description
1 polymer ?
#
loop_
_entity_poly.entity_id
_entity_poly.type
_entity_poly.pdbx_seq_one_letter_code
_entity_poly.pdbx_strand_id
1 'polypeptide(L)' 'MNTTLITGASSGIGEVFARKLAARGRNVLLVARSEDKLITLCNELGRS' A
#
# COMPACT_ATOMS: atom_id res chain seq x y z
N MET A 1 15.19 -4.95 9.35
CA MET A 1 14.28 -4.85 8.20
C MET A 1 13.12 -3.96 8.61
N ASN A 2 12.88 -2.83 7.94
CA ASN A 2 11.89 -1.83 8.37
C ASN A 2 10.64 -1.90 7.48
N THR A 3 9.46 -2.01 8.08
CA THR A 3 8.16 -2.04 7.40
C THR A 3 7.40 -0.74 7.71
N THR A 4 6.80 -0.13 6.69
CA THR A 4 5.97 1.07 6.87
C THR A 4 4.49 0.67 6.92
N LEU A 5 3.84 0.92 8.05
CA LEU A 5 2.38 0.75 8.21
C LEU A 5 1.66 1.98 7.65
N ILE A 6 0.68 1.76 6.78
CA ILE A 6 -0.16 2.81 6.21
C ILE A 6 -1.62 2.51 6.53
N THR A 7 -2.25 3.35 7.34
CA THR A 7 -3.69 3.31 7.60
C THR A 7 -4.43 4.17 6.58
N GLY A 8 -5.66 3.78 6.23
CA GLY A 8 -6.41 4.44 5.15
C GLY A 8 -5.77 4.24 3.77
N ALA A 9 -5.04 3.13 3.57
CA ALA A 9 -4.27 2.87 2.35
C ALA A 9 -5.13 2.65 1.09
N SER A 10 -6.43 2.42 1.24
CA SER A 10 -7.33 2.05 0.13
C SER A 10 -7.76 3.22 -0.77
N SER A 11 -7.40 4.47 -0.42
CA SER A 11 -7.71 5.63 -1.26
C SER A 11 -6.90 6.87 -0.85
N GLY A 12 -6.86 7.87 -1.75
CA GLY A 12 -6.36 9.20 -1.44
C GLY A 12 -4.88 9.21 -1.06
N ILE A 13 -4.52 9.94 -0.01
CA ILE A 13 -3.12 10.14 0.38
C ILE A 13 -2.44 8.83 0.79
N GLY A 14 -3.15 7.95 1.51
CA GLY A 14 -2.60 6.65 1.94
C GLY A 14 -2.22 5.77 0.74
N GLU A 15 -3.07 5.74 -0.28
CA GLU A 15 -2.81 5.02 -1.53
C GLU A 15 -1.58 5.60 -2.27
N VAL A 16 -1.48 6.92 -2.38
CA VAL A 16 -0.34 7.60 -3.02
C VAL A 16 0.98 7.26 -2.30
N PHE A 17 0.98 7.27 -0.96
CA PHE A 17 2.16 6.89 -0.20
C PHE A 17 2.52 5.42 -0.38
N ALA A 18 1.54 4.51 -0.39
CA ALA A 18 1.78 3.09 -0.62
C ALA A 18 2.52 2.87 -1.93
N ARG A 19 2.02 3.49 -3.03
CA ARG A 19 2.65 3.45 -4.36
C ARG A 19 4.07 3.99 -4.35
N LYS A 20 4.28 5.18 -3.78
CA LYS A 20 5.59 5.85 -3.77
C LYS A 20 6.63 5.12 -2.93
N LEU A 21 6.21 4.50 -1.82
CA LEU A 21 7.11 3.77 -0.94
C LEU A 21 7.45 2.39 -1.50
N ALA A 22 6.46 1.66 -2.04
CA ALA A 22 6.68 0.39 -2.71
C ALA A 22 7.63 0.54 -3.92
N ALA A 23 7.42 1.56 -4.76
CA ALA A 23 8.31 1.86 -5.89
C ALA A 23 9.75 2.22 -5.49
N ARG A 24 10.00 2.51 -4.21
CA ARG A 24 11.35 2.73 -3.64
C ARG A 24 11.92 1.47 -2.99
N GLY A 25 11.32 0.30 -3.21
CA GLY A 25 11.73 -0.99 -2.64
C GLY A 25 11.44 -1.12 -1.14
N ARG A 26 10.53 -0.32 -0.57
CA ARG A 26 10.16 -0.42 0.85
C ARG A 26 9.05 -1.44 1.04
N ASN A 27 9.17 -2.24 2.11
CA ASN A 27 8.08 -3.08 2.57
C ASN A 27 6.98 -2.20 3.19
N VAL A 28 5.78 -2.30 2.65
CA VAL A 28 4.59 -1.59 3.13
C VAL A 28 3.54 -2.56 3.65
N LEU A 29 2.93 -2.23 4.78
CA LEU A 29 1.80 -2.95 5.35
C LEU A 29 0.57 -2.03 5.25
N LEU A 30 -0.45 -2.49 4.52
CA LEU A 30 -1.60 -1.66 4.14
C LEU A 30 -2.80 -2.02 5.01
N VAL A 31 -3.43 -1.01 5.62
CA VAL A 31 -4.62 -1.18 6.47
C VAL A 31 -5.72 -0.22 6.02
N ALA A 32 -6.91 -0.77 5.77
CA ALA A 32 -8.12 -0.02 5.47
C ALA A 32 -9.35 -0.93 5.64
N ARG A 33 -10.55 -0.34 5.63
CA ARG A 33 -11.83 -1.07 5.76
C ARG A 33 -12.28 -1.83 4.51
N SER A 34 -11.76 -1.45 3.34
CA SER A 34 -12.26 -1.93 2.04
C SER A 34 -11.31 -2.99 1.49
N GLU A 35 -11.65 -4.26 1.70
CA GLU A 35 -10.85 -5.41 1.31
C GLU A 35 -10.55 -5.44 -0.20
N ASP A 36 -11.56 -5.31 -1.06
CA ASP A 36 -11.38 -5.34 -2.52
C ASP A 36 -10.38 -4.30 -3.04
N LYS A 37 -10.40 -3.11 -2.44
CA LYS A 37 -9.47 -2.02 -2.77
C LYS A 37 -8.05 -2.34 -2.31
N LEU A 38 -7.90 -2.94 -1.12
CA LEU A 38 -6.59 -3.40 -0.63
C LEU A 38 -6.03 -4.51 -1.50
N ILE A 39 -6.84 -5.50 -1.89
CA ILE A 39 -6.41 -6.60 -2.77
C ILE A 39 -5.95 -6.04 -4.12
N THR A 40 -6.74 -5.14 -4.72
CA THR A 40 -6.38 -4.47 -5.97
C THR A 40 -5.04 -3.75 -5.84
N LEU A 41 -4.86 -2.96 -4.79
CA LEU A 41 -3.63 -2.23 -4.53
C LEU A 41 -2.44 -3.19 -4.30
N CYS A 42 -2.58 -4.24 -3.50
CA CYS A 42 -1.53 -5.24 -3.28
C CYS A 42 -1.12 -5.94 -4.58
N ASN A 43 -2.09 -6.33 -5.42
CA ASN A 43 -1.82 -6.96 -6.72
C ASN A 43 -1.09 -6.02 -7.69
N GLU A 44 -1.33 -4.72 -7.57
CA GLU A 44 -0.59 -3.71 -8.33
C GLU A 44 0.85 -3.56 -7.82
N LEU A 45 1.03 -3.47 -6.50
CA LEU A 45 2.35 -3.24 -5.89
C LEU A 45 3.26 -4.49 -5.88
N GLY A 46 2.69 -5.69 -5.83
CA GLY A 46 3.45 -6.95 -5.85
C GLY A 46 4.08 -7.29 -7.21
N ARG A 47 3.85 -6.47 -8.24
CA ARG A 47 4.43 -6.62 -9.59
C ARG A 47 5.59 -5.64 -9.87
N SER A 48 5.97 -4.82 -8.89
CA SER A 48 6.99 -3.76 -9.00
C SER A 48 8.26 -4.05 -8.21
#